data_AF-A0A942CZG0-F1
#
_entry.id   AF-A0A942CZG0-F1
#
_cell.length_a   1.000
_cell.length_b   1.000
_cell.length_c   1.000
_cell.angle_alpha   90.00
_cell.angle_beta   90.00
_cell.angle_gamma   90.00
#
_symmetry.space_group_name_H-M   'P 1'
#
loop_
_entity.id
_entity.type
_entity.pdbx_description
1 polymer ?
#
loop_
_entity_poly.entity_id
_entity_poly.type
_entity_poly.pdbx_seq_one_letter_code
_entity_poly.pdbx_strand_id
1 'polypeptide(L)' 'MAIEHEDAASICRAMIAAGVIPDFRTPSAIRLGMSPLTTSFSDVWNGLALLRELGSERRHEP' A
#
# COMPACT_ATOMS: atom_id res chain seq x y z
N MET A 1 2.14 -2.72 -9.90
CA MET A 1 2.00 -1.23 -9.92
C MET A 1 3.01 -0.63 -8.95
N ALA A 2 3.53 0.58 -9.22
CA ALA A 2 4.44 1.29 -8.31
C ALA A 2 4.01 2.75 -8.16
N ILE A 3 4.07 3.28 -6.94
CA ILE A 3 3.72 4.67 -6.60
C ILE A 3 4.83 5.23 -5.71
N GLU A 4 5.19 6.49 -5.92
CA GLU A 4 6.16 7.21 -5.09
C GLU A 4 5.45 8.11 -4.08
N HIS A 5 5.93 8.11 -2.83
CA HIS A 5 5.43 8.95 -1.75
C HIS A 5 6.53 9.16 -0.70
N GLU A 6 6.67 10.37 -0.16
CA GLU A 6 7.67 10.69 0.87
C GLU A 6 7.57 9.77 2.10
N ASP A 7 6.33 9.52 2.55
CA ASP A 7 6.03 8.63 3.68
C ASP A 7 5.88 7.15 3.31
N ALA A 8 6.37 6.71 2.14
CA ALA A 8 6.15 5.35 1.62
C ALA A 8 6.50 4.23 2.60
N ALA A 9 7.57 4.39 3.38
CA ALA A 9 7.95 3.41 4.39
C ALA A 9 6.89 3.27 5.51
N SER A 10 6.28 4.39 5.94
CA SER A 10 5.26 4.40 6.99
C SER A 10 3.93 3.85 6.48
N ILE A 11 3.53 4.27 5.29
CA ILE A 11 2.33 3.76 4.61
C ILE A 11 2.44 2.24 4.43
N CYS A 12 3.58 1.72 3.97
CA CYS A 12 3.78 0.27 3.85
C CYS A 12 3.60 -0.47 5.18
N ARG A 13 4.12 0.07 6.30
CA ARG A 13 3.92 -0.56 7.63
C ARG A 13 2.45 -0.58 8.02
N ALA A 14 1.73 0.53 7.85
CA ALA A 14 0.31 0.61 8.14
C ALA A 14 -0.52 -0.34 7.27
N MET A 15 -0.19 -0.47 5.98
CA MET A 15 -0.83 -1.44 5.08
C MET A 15 -0.61 -2.89 5.57
N ILE A 16 0.62 -3.24 5.96
CA ILE A 16 0.93 -4.58 6.49
C ILE A 16 0.14 -4.87 7.76
N ALA A 17 0.03 -3.88 8.67
CA ALA A 17 -0.78 -4.01 9.88
C ALA A 17 -2.27 -4.24 9.57
N ALA A 18 -2.77 -3.68 8.46
CA ALA A 18 -4.12 -3.89 7.94
C ALA A 18 -4.28 -5.14 7.05
N GLY A 19 -3.23 -5.97 6.92
CA GLY A 19 -3.27 -7.23 6.17
C GLY A 19 -3.01 -7.11 4.67
N VAL A 20 -2.63 -5.93 4.16
CA VAL A 20 -2.22 -5.73 2.76
C VAL A 20 -0.69 -5.68 2.70
N ILE A 21 -0.08 -6.53 1.89
CA ILE A 21 1.39 -6.71 1.88
C ILE A 21 2.00 -6.06 0.62
N PRO A 22 2.41 -4.78 0.67
CA PRO A 22 3.20 -4.13 -0.36
C PRO A 22 4.71 -4.40 -0.21
N ASP A 23 5.47 -4.08 -1.25
CA ASP A 23 6.94 -4.04 -1.28
C ASP A 23 7.42 -2.58 -1.22
N PHE A 24 8.14 -2.19 -0.16
CA PHE A 24 8.78 -0.88 -0.06
C PHE A 24 10.14 -0.90 -0.79
N ARG A 25 10.37 0.11 -1.63
CA ARG A 25 11.62 0.29 -2.37
C ARG A 25 12.20 1.65 -2.07
N THR A 26 13.45 1.66 -1.61
CA THR A 26 14.18 2.89 -1.32
C THR A 26 14.31 3.78 -2.58
N PRO A 27 14.21 5.10 -2.42
CA PRO A 27 14.00 5.82 -1.16
C PRO A 27 12.52 5.95 -0.74
N SER A 28 11.57 5.85 -1.67
CA SER A 28 10.21 6.37 -1.45
C SER A 28 9.11 5.67 -2.27
N ALA A 29 9.32 4.43 -2.72
CA ALA A 29 8.37 3.74 -3.60
C ALA A 29 7.62 2.60 -2.89
N ILE A 30 6.31 2.51 -3.15
CA ILE A 30 5.41 1.42 -2.74
C ILE A 30 5.06 0.60 -3.97
N ARG A 31 5.24 -0.72 -3.92
CA ARG A 31 4.88 -1.64 -5.00
C ARG A 31 3.78 -2.60 -4.58
N LEU A 32 2.76 -2.69 -5.42
CA LEU A 32 1.65 -3.62 -5.28
C LEU A 32 1.72 -4.66 -6.40
N GLY A 33 1.92 -5.91 -6.00
CA GLY A 33 1.83 -7.09 -6.87
C GLY A 33 0.41 -7.64 -6.86
N MET A 34 -0.22 -7.70 -8.03
CA MET A 34 -1.56 -8.26 -8.21
C MET A 34 -1.41 -9.45 -9.14
N SER A 35 -1.41 -10.65 -8.57
CA SER A 35 -1.29 -11.88 -9.35
C SER A 35 -2.64 -12.18 -9.99
N PRO A 36 -2.71 -12.40 -11.32
CA PRO A 36 -3.98 -12.74 -11.96
C PRO A 36 -4.57 -14.08 -11.48
N LEU A 37 -3.75 -14.94 -10.87
CA LEU A 37 -4.18 -16.25 -10.36
C LEU A 37 -4.85 -16.18 -8.99
N THR A 38 -4.50 -15.19 -8.16
CA THR A 38 -4.88 -15.18 -6.74
C THR A 38 -5.47 -13.87 -6.26
N THR A 39 -5.38 -12.80 -7.05
CA THR A 39 -5.91 -11.48 -6.69
C THR A 39 -7.23 -11.24 -7.38
N SER A 40 -8.32 -11.10 -6.61
CA SER A 40 -9.63 -10.72 -7.13
C SER A 40 -9.74 -9.21 -7.36
N PHE A 41 -10.73 -8.75 -8.13
CA PHE A 41 -11.01 -7.33 -8.29
C PHE A 41 -11.35 -6.65 -6.95
N SER A 42 -12.00 -7.35 -6.02
CA SER A 42 -12.30 -6.84 -4.69
C SER A 42 -11.04 -6.61 -3.86
N ASP A 43 -10.05 -7.51 -3.95
CA ASP A 43 -8.76 -7.34 -3.26
C ASP A 43 -8.02 -6.10 -3.77
N VAL A 44 -8.04 -5.88 -5.10
CA VAL A 44 -7.47 -4.67 -5.71
C VAL A 44 -8.18 -3.43 -5.19
N TRP A 45 -9.51 -3.41 -5.23
CA TRP A 45 -10.30 -2.26 -4.77
C TRP A 45 -10.01 -1.93 -3.31
N ASN A 46 -10.07 -2.94 -2.43
CA ASN A 46 -9.84 -2.77 -1.00
C ASN A 46 -8.41 -2.30 -0.70
N GLY A 47 -7.41 -2.88 -1.35
CA GLY A 47 -6.01 -2.48 -1.19
C GLY A 47 -5.74 -1.06 -1.65
N LEU A 48 -6.33 -0.64 -2.77
CA LEU A 48 -6.19 0.73 -3.29
C LEU A 48 -6.98 1.76 -2.47
N ALA A 49 -8.14 1.39 -1.95
CA ALA A 49 -8.93 2.26 -1.06
C ALA A 49 -8.17 2.55 0.23
N LEU A 50 -7.57 1.52 0.86
CA LEU A 50 -6.71 1.68 2.02
C LEU A 50 -5.48 2.53 1.71
N LEU A 51 -4.82 2.29 0.57
CA LEU A 51 -3.67 3.10 0.16
C LEU A 51 -4.04 4.57 0.00
N ARG A 52 -5.22 4.87 -0.57
CA ARG A 52 -5.72 6.24 -0.72
C ARG A 52 -5.99 6.88 0.65
N GLU A 53 -6.64 6.15 1.55
CA GLU A 53 -6.92 6.62 2.91
C GLU A 53 -5.62 7.02 3.60
N LEU A 54 -4.67 6.08 3.69
CA LEU A 54 -3.37 6.32 4.31
C LEU A 54 -2.59 7.43 3.60
N GLY A 55 -2.49 7.43 2.27
CA GLY A 55 -1.77 8.46 1.54
C GLY A 55 -2.40 9.87 1.60
N SER A 56 -3.69 9.98 1.94
CA SER A 56 -4.37 11.27 2.10
C SER A 56 -4.34 11.80 3.54
N GLU A 57 -4.24 10.91 4.52
CA GLU A 57 -4.17 11.26 5.92
C GLU A 57 -2.71 11.28 6.38
N ARG A 58 -2.18 12.45 6.76
CA ARG A 58 -0.87 12.56 7.46
C ARG A 58 -0.87 11.93 8.87
N ARG A 59 -1.80 11.02 9.17
CA ARG A 59 -1.84 10.25 10.41
C ARG A 59 -1.06 8.97 10.17
N HIS A 60 0.19 8.97 10.56
CA HIS A 60 1.05 7.80 10.43
C HIS A 60 1.62 7.42 11.79
N GLU A 61 0.83 6.64 12.55
CA GLU A 61 1.30 5.70 13.58
C GLU A 61 0.22 4.63 13.84
N PRO A 62 0.62 3.41 14.31
CA PRO A 62 1.96 2.98 14.73
C PRO A 62 2.75 2.14 13.71
#